data_AF-A0A7M5WXK7-F1
#
_entry.id   AF-A0A7M5WXK7-F1
#
_cell.length_a   1.000
_cell.length_b   1.000
_cell.length_c   1.000
_cell.angle_alpha   90.00
_cell.angle_beta   90.00
_cell.angle_gamma   90.00
#
_symmetry.space_group_name_H-M   'P 1'
#
loop_
_entity.id
_entity.type
_entity.pdbx_description
1 polymer ?
#
loop_
_entity_poly.entity_id
_entity_poly.type
_entity_poly.pdbx_seq_one_letter_code
_entity_poly.pdbx_strand_id
1 'polypeptide(L)'
;MEKKSCRKARFSYKFLHESSTATDHEIIHELRRKRSKKDVYQAEEVLAEKKIGKRTHYLVKWHGWGSETSTWEPVENILDQRLLDLWEKPMPDIRQVSFHVERLLSCIEAALKNRLKSERQIDFPIAIYRFLFNGRGEDKPRGVKVLQKKDFDRRWFPKDWYVSLINERGTKRV
;
A
#
# COMPACT_ATOMS: atom_id res chain seq x y z
N MET A 1 3.04 -30.95 -3.34
CA MET A 1 2.80 -29.55 -2.92
C MET A 1 2.52 -28.72 -4.16
N GLU A 2 1.25 -28.69 -4.58
CA GLU A 2 0.81 -28.08 -5.83
C GLU A 2 0.68 -26.56 -5.70
N LYS A 3 1.50 -25.86 -6.49
CA LYS A 3 1.41 -24.42 -6.72
C LYS A 3 0.12 -24.16 -7.52
N LYS A 4 -0.93 -23.63 -6.88
CA LYS A 4 -2.13 -23.16 -7.60
C LYS A 4 -1.82 -21.85 -8.31
N SER A 5 -1.42 -22.01 -9.57
CA SER A 5 -1.23 -20.96 -10.57
C SER A 5 -2.54 -20.19 -10.76
N CYS A 6 -2.55 -18.90 -10.45
CA CYS A 6 -3.56 -17.97 -10.95
C CYS A 6 -3.31 -17.77 -12.45
N ARG A 7 -3.83 -18.67 -13.28
CA ARG A 7 -3.85 -18.50 -14.73
C ARG A 7 -4.74 -17.29 -15.03
N LYS A 8 -4.14 -16.12 -15.34
CA LYS A 8 -4.77 -15.19 -16.27
C LYS A 8 -5.05 -16.01 -17.52
N ALA A 9 -6.30 -16.30 -17.79
CA ALA A 9 -6.67 -17.00 -19.00
C ALA A 9 -6.26 -16.11 -20.18
N ARG A 10 -5.08 -16.38 -20.77
CA ARG A 10 -4.72 -15.88 -22.11
C ARG A 10 -5.54 -16.69 -23.09
N PHE A 11 -6.83 -16.39 -23.18
CA PHE A 11 -7.61 -16.84 -24.33
C PHE A 11 -7.08 -16.08 -25.54
N SER A 12 -6.46 -16.83 -26.46
CA SER A 12 -6.04 -16.32 -27.76
C SER A 12 -7.25 -15.70 -28.46
N TYR A 13 -7.08 -14.55 -29.10
CA TYR A 13 -8.12 -13.91 -29.93
C TYR A 13 -8.73 -14.88 -30.96
N LYS A 14 -8.00 -15.94 -31.33
CA LYS A 14 -8.46 -17.02 -32.20
C LYS A 14 -9.63 -17.85 -31.60
N PHE A 15 -9.63 -18.06 -30.28
CA PHE A 15 -10.71 -18.77 -29.56
C PHE A 15 -11.99 -17.92 -29.43
N LEU A 16 -11.84 -16.60 -29.33
CA LEU A 16 -12.96 -15.66 -29.29
C LEU A 16 -13.69 -15.55 -30.64
N HIS A 17 -13.01 -15.88 -31.75
CA HIS A 17 -13.62 -15.78 -33.09
C HIS A 17 -14.38 -17.05 -33.49
N GLU A 18 -13.93 -18.23 -33.05
CA GLU A 18 -14.65 -19.50 -33.26
C GLU A 18 -15.93 -19.59 -32.40
N SER A 19 -15.98 -18.89 -31.26
CA SER A 19 -17.18 -18.79 -30.41
C SER A 19 -18.12 -17.64 -30.79
N SER A 20 -17.74 -16.82 -31.77
CA SER A 20 -18.52 -15.65 -32.18
C SER A 20 -19.67 -15.99 -33.15
N THR A 21 -19.79 -17.23 -33.63
CA THR A 21 -20.79 -17.58 -34.65
C THR A 21 -21.80 -18.67 -34.28
N ALA A 22 -21.71 -19.36 -33.14
CA ALA A 22 -22.83 -20.16 -32.58
C ALA A 22 -22.60 -20.60 -31.12
N THR A 23 -23.70 -20.69 -30.32
CA THR A 23 -23.92 -21.50 -29.07
C THR A 23 -23.12 -21.12 -27.80
N ASP A 24 -23.65 -20.81 -26.61
CA ASP A 24 -24.97 -20.96 -25.97
C ASP A 24 -25.21 -19.81 -24.97
N HIS A 25 -26.42 -19.23 -24.93
CA HIS A 25 -26.82 -18.27 -23.89
C HIS A 25 -26.67 -18.86 -22.47
N GLU A 26 -26.81 -20.19 -22.35
CA GLU A 26 -26.57 -20.94 -21.12
C GLU A 26 -25.11 -20.91 -20.66
N ILE A 27 -24.13 -21.02 -21.57
CA ILE A 27 -22.70 -20.93 -21.21
C ILE A 27 -22.36 -19.52 -20.73
N ILE A 28 -22.87 -18.48 -21.41
CA ILE A 28 -22.68 -17.09 -20.99
C ILE A 28 -23.35 -16.84 -19.63
N HIS A 29 -24.55 -17.38 -19.41
CA HIS A 29 -25.25 -17.29 -18.14
C HIS A 29 -24.53 -18.05 -17.03
N GLU A 30 -24.03 -19.26 -17.27
CA GLU A 30 -23.23 -20.07 -16.34
C GLU A 30 -21.91 -19.37 -15.97
N LEU A 31 -21.23 -18.73 -16.94
CA LEU A 31 -20.04 -17.93 -16.72
C LEU A 31 -20.34 -16.65 -15.91
N ARG A 32 -21.48 -16.00 -16.17
CA ARG A 32 -21.98 -14.86 -15.37
C ARG A 32 -22.37 -15.29 -13.96
N ARG A 33 -22.98 -16.47 -13.80
CA ARG A 33 -23.40 -17.04 -12.52
C ARG A 33 -22.20 -17.51 -11.68
N LYS A 34 -21.19 -18.10 -12.32
CA LYS A 34 -19.89 -18.39 -11.68
C LYS A 34 -19.14 -17.11 -11.30
N ARG A 35 -19.28 -16.03 -12.09
CA ARG A 35 -18.77 -14.69 -11.74
C ARG A 35 -19.55 -13.99 -10.62
N SER A 36 -20.82 -14.35 -10.39
CA SER A 36 -21.68 -13.72 -9.38
C SER A 36 -21.61 -14.38 -8.00
N LYS A 37 -20.81 -15.45 -7.84
CA LYS A 37 -20.57 -16.03 -6.53
C LYS A 37 -19.74 -15.06 -5.69
N LYS A 38 -20.39 -14.42 -4.71
CA LYS A 38 -19.73 -13.53 -3.75
C LYS A 38 -18.96 -14.37 -2.74
N ASP A 39 -17.70 -14.66 -3.06
CA ASP A 39 -16.79 -15.33 -2.15
C ASP A 39 -16.23 -14.31 -1.15
N VAL A 40 -16.12 -14.72 0.12
CA VAL A 40 -15.54 -13.90 1.19
C VAL A 40 -14.08 -14.30 1.38
N TYR A 41 -13.20 -13.30 1.42
CA TYR A 41 -11.76 -13.50 1.58
C TYR A 41 -11.26 -12.75 2.81
N GLN A 42 -10.20 -13.27 3.44
CA GLN A 42 -9.56 -12.62 4.56
C GLN A 42 -8.71 -11.44 4.07
N ALA A 43 -9.01 -10.25 4.56
CA ALA A 43 -8.23 -9.04 4.35
C ALA A 43 -7.20 -8.86 5.48
N GLU A 44 -6.04 -8.30 5.13
CA GLU A 44 -4.94 -8.00 6.06
C GLU A 44 -4.94 -6.54 6.48
N GLU A 45 -5.03 -5.61 5.52
CA GLU A 45 -4.90 -4.18 5.76
C GLU A 45 -5.57 -3.37 4.64
N VAL A 46 -6.05 -2.17 4.96
CA VAL A 46 -6.44 -1.18 3.94
C VAL A 46 -5.24 -0.29 3.62
N LEU A 47 -4.90 -0.20 2.34
CA LEU A 47 -3.71 0.51 1.86
C LEU A 47 -4.00 1.91 1.31
N ALA A 48 -5.19 2.12 0.75
CA ALA A 48 -5.58 3.38 0.12
C ALA A 48 -7.09 3.57 0.13
N GLU A 49 -7.52 4.82 -0.05
CA GLU A 49 -8.93 5.22 -0.17
C GLU A 49 -9.09 6.13 -1.38
N LYS A 50 -10.21 5.98 -2.09
CA LYS A 50 -10.64 6.92 -3.13
C LYS A 50 -12.16 7.03 -3.19
N LYS A 51 -12.65 8.16 -3.68
CA LYS A 51 -14.07 8.34 -4.00
C LYS A 51 -14.30 8.16 -5.50
N ILE A 52 -15.24 7.29 -5.86
CA ILE A 52 -15.75 7.15 -7.23
C ILE A 52 -17.24 7.55 -7.18
N GLY A 53 -17.55 8.74 -7.71
CA GLY A 53 -18.87 9.34 -7.57
C GLY A 53 -19.22 9.54 -6.09
N LYS A 54 -20.34 8.95 -5.64
CA LYS A 54 -20.79 9.00 -4.25
C LYS A 54 -20.28 7.85 -3.37
N ARG A 55 -19.51 6.91 -3.92
CA ARG A 55 -19.08 5.69 -3.20
C ARG A 55 -17.60 5.73 -2.86
N THR A 56 -17.30 5.43 -1.60
CA THR A 56 -15.92 5.22 -1.12
C THR A 56 -15.46 3.81 -1.52
N HIS A 57 -14.23 3.72 -2.01
CA HIS A 57 -13.55 2.46 -2.29
C HIS A 57 -12.22 2.43 -1.53
N TYR A 58 -11.87 1.24 -1.07
CA TYR A 58 -10.64 0.96 -0.34
C TYR A 58 -9.76 -0.02 -1.13
N LEU A 59 -8.47 0.24 -1.18
CA LEU A 59 -7.50 -0.72 -1.72
C LEU A 59 -7.16 -1.73 -0.62
N VAL A 60 -7.60 -2.97 -0.79
CA VAL A 60 -7.49 -4.02 0.23
C VAL A 60 -6.28 -4.90 -0.05
N LYS A 61 -5.39 -5.03 0.94
CA LYS A 61 -4.34 -6.04 0.97
C LYS A 61 -4.95 -7.37 1.44
N TRP A 62 -4.81 -8.42 0.64
CA TRP A 62 -5.35 -9.73 0.94
C TRP A 62 -4.38 -10.57 1.78
N HIS A 63 -4.90 -11.29 2.77
CA HIS A 63 -4.08 -12.08 3.67
C HIS A 63 -3.30 -13.16 2.93
N GLY A 64 -1.98 -13.19 3.13
CA GLY A 64 -1.07 -14.16 2.50
C GLY A 64 -0.70 -13.83 1.05
N TRP A 65 -1.09 -12.65 0.54
CA TRP A 65 -0.76 -12.19 -0.81
C TRP A 65 0.05 -10.89 -0.77
N GLY A 66 0.85 -10.68 -1.82
CA GLY A 66 1.63 -9.44 -1.98
C GLY A 66 0.75 -8.23 -2.27
N SER A 67 1.27 -7.03 -2.01
CA SER A 67 0.53 -5.78 -2.24
C SER A 67 0.13 -5.57 -3.71
N GLU A 68 0.84 -6.19 -4.64
CA GLU A 68 0.57 -6.15 -6.08
C GLU A 68 -0.76 -6.83 -6.47
N THR A 69 -1.30 -7.71 -5.62
CA THR A 69 -2.59 -8.36 -5.85
C THR A 69 -3.75 -7.62 -5.17
N SER A 70 -3.49 -6.47 -4.53
CA SER A 70 -4.52 -5.69 -3.85
C SER A 70 -5.56 -5.17 -4.84
N THR A 71 -6.83 -5.18 -4.44
CA THR A 71 -7.95 -4.73 -5.29
C THR A 71 -8.72 -3.61 -4.64
N TRP A 72 -9.34 -2.76 -5.47
CA TRP A 72 -10.22 -1.70 -4.99
C TRP A 72 -11.61 -2.26 -4.72
N GLU A 73 -11.96 -2.38 -3.45
CA GLU A 73 -13.25 -2.85 -2.99
C GLU A 73 -14.13 -1.67 -2.56
N PRO A 74 -15.42 -1.64 -2.92
CA PRO A 74 -16.35 -0.66 -2.39
C PRO A 74 -16.53 -0.85 -0.89
N VAL A 75 -16.86 0.21 -0.14
CA VAL A 75 -17.00 0.16 1.32
C VAL A 75 -17.97 -0.93 1.79
N GLU A 76 -19.02 -1.21 1.01
CA GLU A 76 -20.02 -2.24 1.32
C GLU A 76 -19.45 -3.67 1.27
N ASN A 77 -18.28 -3.88 0.66
CA ASN A 77 -17.58 -5.17 0.64
C ASN A 77 -16.65 -5.37 1.86
N ILE A 78 -16.41 -4.33 2.66
CA ILE A 78 -15.54 -4.45 3.84
C ILE A 78 -16.36 -4.92 5.03
N LEU A 79 -16.29 -6.22 5.32
CA LEU A 79 -17.10 -6.85 6.38
C LEU A 79 -16.52 -6.69 7.78
N ASP A 80 -15.21 -6.48 7.90
CA ASP A 80 -14.53 -6.26 9.19
C ASP A 80 -14.31 -4.76 9.44
N GLN A 81 -15.16 -4.18 10.29
CA GLN A 81 -15.13 -2.77 10.64
C GLN A 81 -13.77 -2.31 11.22
N ARG A 82 -13.02 -3.22 11.87
CA ARG A 82 -11.71 -2.91 12.44
C ARG A 82 -10.71 -2.44 11.39
N LEU A 83 -10.84 -2.92 10.14
CA LEU A 83 -10.00 -2.46 9.04
C LEU A 83 -10.25 -1.00 8.70
N LEU A 84 -11.50 -0.55 8.79
CA LEU A 84 -11.88 0.84 8.57
C LEU A 84 -11.46 1.72 9.74
N ASP A 85 -11.66 1.24 10.97
CA ASP A 85 -11.25 1.96 12.17
C ASP A 85 -9.73 2.18 12.21
N LEU A 86 -8.95 1.15 11.87
CA LEU A 86 -7.49 1.23 11.75
C LEU A 86 -7.04 2.13 10.59
N TRP A 87 -7.79 2.16 9.49
CA TRP A 87 -7.53 3.07 8.38
C TRP A 87 -7.73 4.53 8.80
N GLU A 88 -8.86 4.84 9.44
CA GLU A 88 -9.19 6.19 9.88
C GLU A 88 -8.29 6.68 11.01
N LYS A 89 -8.04 5.83 12.01
CA LYS A 89 -7.28 6.16 13.22
C LYS A 89 -6.27 5.04 13.54
N PRO A 90 -5.13 5.02 12.84
CA PRO A 90 -4.10 4.02 13.10
C PRO A 90 -3.53 4.19 14.51
N MET A 91 -3.50 3.10 15.27
CA MET A 91 -2.87 3.02 16.60
C MET A 91 -1.80 1.92 16.61
N PRO A 92 -0.66 2.13 15.94
CA PRO A 92 0.43 1.16 15.93
C PRO A 92 1.11 1.05 17.31
N ASP A 93 1.70 -0.11 17.59
CA ASP A 93 2.60 -0.29 18.73
C ASP A 93 3.76 0.71 18.64
N ILE A 94 3.99 1.46 19.72
CA ILE A 94 5.07 2.45 19.82
C ILE A 94 6.44 1.84 19.45
N ARG A 95 6.67 0.57 19.78
CA ARG A 95 7.91 -0.15 19.42
C ARG A 95 8.05 -0.29 17.90
N GLN A 96 6.95 -0.55 17.20
CA GLN A 96 6.94 -0.59 15.73
C GLN A 96 7.18 0.81 15.16
N VAL A 97 6.55 1.84 15.72
CA VAL A 97 6.78 3.22 15.30
C VAL A 97 8.25 3.58 15.43
N SER A 98 8.87 3.36 16.60
CA SER A 98 10.29 3.65 16.85
C SER A 98 11.20 2.89 15.87
N PHE A 99 10.98 1.59 15.69
CA PHE A 99 11.75 0.78 14.75
C PHE A 99 11.71 1.34 13.31
N HIS A 100 10.53 1.71 12.82
CA HIS A 100 10.38 2.26 11.48
C HIS A 100 10.92 3.68 11.34
N VAL A 101 10.80 4.51 12.38
CA VAL A 101 11.44 5.83 12.45
C VAL A 101 12.96 5.70 12.37
N GLU A 102 13.56 4.79 13.14
CA GLU A 102 15.00 4.52 13.10
C GLU A 102 15.46 4.04 11.72
N ARG A 103 14.69 3.14 11.09
CA ARG A 103 14.95 2.67 9.73
C ARG A 103 14.90 3.81 8.70
N LEU A 104 13.91 4.70 8.81
CA LEU A 104 13.77 5.88 7.96
C LEU A 104 14.96 6.84 8.15
N LEU A 105 15.30 7.16 9.40
CA LEU A 105 16.43 8.02 9.72
C LEU A 105 17.75 7.44 9.22
N SER A 106 17.97 6.13 9.38
CA SER A 106 19.15 5.43 8.85
C SER A 106 19.23 5.51 7.33
N CYS A 107 18.11 5.32 6.64
CA CYS A 107 18.05 5.46 5.19
C CYS A 107 18.42 6.88 4.76
N ILE A 108 17.85 7.91 5.40
CA ILE A 108 18.11 9.32 5.07
C ILE A 108 19.56 9.68 5.38
N GLU A 109 20.11 9.27 6.52
CA GLU A 109 21.52 9.52 6.86
C GLU A 109 22.47 8.90 5.83
N ALA A 110 22.23 7.65 5.43
CA ALA A 110 23.03 6.99 4.40
C ALA A 110 22.89 7.69 3.03
N ALA A 111 21.71 8.23 2.73
CA ALA A 111 21.45 9.01 1.53
C ALA A 111 22.24 10.32 1.53
N LEU A 112 22.25 11.05 2.66
CA LEU A 112 22.97 12.30 2.84
C LEU A 112 24.50 12.09 2.80
N LYS A 113 25.02 11.06 3.49
CA LYS A 113 26.45 10.70 3.47
C LYS A 113 26.97 10.42 2.06
N ASN A 114 26.14 9.85 1.20
CA ASN A 114 26.51 9.56 -0.20
C ASN A 114 25.95 10.60 -1.20
N ARG A 115 25.61 11.82 -0.75
CA ARG A 115 25.12 12.93 -1.58
C ARG A 115 23.99 12.55 -2.56
N LEU A 116 23.10 11.65 -2.15
CA LEU A 116 21.94 11.21 -2.95
C LEU A 116 22.29 10.73 -4.38
N LYS A 117 23.45 10.08 -4.57
CA LYS A 117 23.87 9.56 -5.90
C LYS A 117 22.86 8.64 -6.58
N SER A 118 21.99 7.98 -5.82
CA SER A 118 20.93 7.11 -6.32
C SER A 118 19.66 7.26 -5.49
N GLU A 119 18.52 7.03 -6.14
CA GLU A 119 17.23 6.91 -5.45
C GLU A 119 17.29 5.78 -4.41
N ARG A 120 16.65 6.01 -3.26
CA ARG A 120 16.52 5.01 -2.20
C ARG A 120 15.06 4.74 -1.94
N GLN A 121 14.74 3.46 -1.78
CA GLN A 121 13.40 2.99 -1.44
C GLN A 121 13.44 2.35 -0.05
N ILE A 122 12.39 2.59 0.72
CA ILE A 122 12.19 2.02 2.04
C ILE A 122 10.76 1.49 2.12
N ASP A 123 10.62 0.22 2.50
CA ASP A 123 9.31 -0.32 2.85
C ASP A 123 8.86 0.30 4.17
N PHE A 124 7.72 0.96 4.13
CA PHE A 124 7.19 1.70 5.26
C PHE A 124 5.71 1.34 5.45
N PRO A 125 5.32 0.68 6.57
CA PRO A 125 3.94 0.29 6.79
C PRO A 125 2.99 1.48 6.75
N ILE A 126 1.87 1.32 6.05
CA ILE A 126 0.94 2.42 5.80
C ILE A 126 0.29 2.91 7.08
N ALA A 127 -0.02 2.03 8.04
CA ALA A 127 -0.51 2.42 9.36
C ALA A 127 0.47 3.35 10.09
N ILE A 128 1.77 3.07 10.05
CA ILE A 128 2.80 3.90 10.69
C ILE A 128 2.97 5.21 9.92
N TYR A 129 2.93 5.17 8.59
CA TYR A 129 2.97 6.36 7.75
C TYR A 129 1.84 7.32 8.11
N ARG A 130 0.61 6.81 8.14
CA ARG A 130 -0.58 7.59 8.49
C ARG A 130 -0.52 8.09 9.93
N PHE A 131 -0.02 7.28 10.87
CA PHE A 131 0.16 7.70 12.25
C PHE A 131 1.18 8.85 12.41
N LEU A 132 2.34 8.76 11.74
CA LEU A 132 3.41 9.75 11.87
C LEU A 132 3.11 11.06 11.13
N PHE A 133 2.56 10.95 9.92
CA PHE A 133 2.41 12.10 9.03
C PHE A 133 0.96 12.57 8.93
N ASN A 134 -0.04 11.73 9.22
CA ASN A 134 -1.46 12.09 9.27
C ASN A 134 -1.93 13.03 8.13
N GLY A 135 -1.56 12.68 6.89
CA GLY A 135 -1.91 13.46 5.70
C GLY A 135 -1.02 14.68 5.41
N ARG A 136 -0.04 15.00 6.27
CA ARG A 136 1.01 16.01 6.01
C ARG A 136 1.81 15.66 4.75
N GLY A 137 2.50 16.67 4.21
CA GLY A 137 3.18 16.58 2.92
C GLY A 137 2.35 17.07 1.74
N GLU A 138 3.03 17.45 0.68
CA GLU A 138 2.45 17.97 -0.55
C GLU A 138 2.04 16.82 -1.48
N ASP A 139 0.80 16.85 -1.96
CA ASP A 139 0.30 15.91 -2.94
C ASP A 139 0.83 16.22 -4.34
N LYS A 140 1.41 15.21 -5.00
CA LYS A 140 1.91 15.25 -6.37
C LYS A 140 1.13 14.27 -7.25
N PRO A 141 1.22 14.39 -8.59
CA PRO A 141 0.56 13.46 -9.51
C PRO A 141 0.88 11.99 -9.21
N ARG A 142 -0.03 11.11 -9.61
CA ARG A 142 0.09 9.64 -9.44
C ARG A 142 0.11 9.18 -7.98
N GLY A 143 -0.45 9.96 -7.06
CA GLY A 143 -0.56 9.58 -5.65
C GLY A 143 0.77 9.64 -4.90
N VAL A 144 1.75 10.38 -5.41
CA VAL A 144 3.03 10.61 -4.75
C VAL A 144 2.84 11.70 -3.70
N LYS A 145 3.31 11.47 -2.47
CA LYS A 145 3.31 12.47 -1.41
C LYS A 145 4.74 12.90 -1.09
N VAL A 146 5.01 14.20 -1.18
CA VAL A 146 6.33 14.77 -0.92
C VAL A 146 6.36 15.35 0.48
N LEU A 147 7.22 14.81 1.34
CA LEU A 147 7.40 15.28 2.71
C LEU A 147 8.55 16.29 2.78
N GLN A 148 8.31 17.39 3.48
CA GLN A 148 9.29 18.41 3.81
C GLN A 148 9.64 18.33 5.29
N LYS A 149 10.75 18.96 5.69
CA LYS A 149 11.23 18.99 7.08
C LYS A 149 10.15 19.35 8.11
N LYS A 150 9.23 20.27 7.77
CA LYS A 150 8.12 20.69 8.65
C LYS A 150 7.09 19.59 8.94
N ASP A 151 7.03 18.57 8.10
CA ASP A 151 6.04 17.49 8.22
C ASP A 151 6.45 16.46 9.28
N PHE A 152 7.74 16.39 9.62
CA PHE A 152 8.33 15.48 10.59
C PHE A 152 8.15 15.99 12.02
N ASP A 153 7.27 15.35 12.78
CA ASP A 153 6.95 15.74 14.15
C ASP A 153 8.15 15.58 15.11
N ARG A 154 8.44 16.61 15.91
CA ARG A 154 9.58 16.61 16.85
C ARG A 154 9.49 15.54 17.93
N ARG A 155 8.30 14.99 18.18
CA ARG A 155 8.11 13.85 19.10
C ARG A 155 8.83 12.60 18.61
N TRP A 156 8.88 12.39 17.30
CA TRP A 156 9.45 11.21 16.67
C TRP A 156 10.78 11.50 15.97
N PHE A 157 10.98 12.73 15.53
CA PHE A 157 12.15 13.15 14.77
C PHE A 157 12.89 14.28 15.53
N PRO A 158 14.02 13.96 16.20
CA PRO A 158 14.77 14.93 17.01
C PRO A 158 15.20 16.17 16.21
N LYS A 159 15.51 17.27 16.91
CA LYS A 159 16.07 18.46 16.23
C LYS A 159 17.35 18.04 15.48
N ASP A 160 17.51 18.58 14.28
CA ASP A 160 18.71 18.34 13.44
C ASP A 160 18.91 16.89 12.97
N TRP A 161 17.86 16.06 13.01
CA TRP A 161 17.84 14.71 12.43
C TRP A 161 18.26 14.63 10.94
N TYR A 162 18.13 15.75 10.23
CA TYR A 162 18.43 15.92 8.80
C TYR A 162 19.86 16.43 8.55
N VAL A 163 20.70 16.54 9.58
CA VAL A 163 22.10 16.97 9.48
C VAL A 163 23.01 15.81 9.89
N SER A 164 23.96 15.46 9.04
CA SER A 164 25.04 14.52 9.38
C SER A 164 26.28 15.30 9.76
N LEU A 165 26.58 15.43 11.06
CA LEU A 165 27.85 15.99 11.52
C LEU A 165 28.91 14.87 11.55
N ILE A 166 29.83 14.91 10.60
CA ILE A 166 31.01 14.03 10.60
C ILE A 166 32.06 14.72 11.47
N ASN A 167 32.37 14.18 12.65
CA ASN A 167 33.52 14.63 13.43
C ASN A 167 34.71 13.69 13.21
N GLU A 168 35.89 14.12 13.65
CA GLU A 168 37.17 13.39 13.50
C GLU A 168 37.16 12.00 14.18
N ARG A 169 36.17 11.70 15.04
CA ARG A 169 35.98 10.42 15.75
C ARG A 169 34.82 9.58 15.18
N GLY A 170 34.22 9.98 14.06
CA GLY A 170 33.08 9.31 13.44
C GLY A 170 31.78 10.13 13.46
N THR A 171 30.69 9.58 12.93
CA THR A 171 29.40 10.30 12.86
C THR A 171 28.69 10.22 14.21
N LYS A 172 28.42 11.37 14.84
CA LYS A 172 27.45 11.45 15.94
C LYS A 172 26.15 12.05 15.40
N ARG A 173 25.05 11.33 15.54
CA ARG A 173 23.72 11.99 15.59
C ARG A 173 23.67 12.74 16.92
N VAL A 174 23.33 14.02 16.89
CA VAL A 174 23.07 14.82 18.09
C VAL A 174 21.67 14.52 18.60
#